data_AF-A0A2H0KXY0-F1
#
_entry.id   AF-A0A2H0KXY0-F1
#
_cell.length_a   1.000
_cell.length_b   1.000
_cell.length_c   1.000
_cell.angle_alpha   90.00
_cell.angle_beta   90.00
_cell.angle_gamma   90.00
#
_symmetry.space_group_name_H-M   'P 1'
#
loop_
_entity.id
_entity.type
_entity.pdbx_description
1 polymer ?
#
loop_
_entity_poly.entity_id
_entity_poly.type
_entity_poly.pdbx_seq_one_letter_code
_entity_poly.pdbx_strand_id
1 'polypeptide(L)'
;MEDNLIPFTASIGLAAVPVAIWLRIIWKRTEGSGLYIKTFLLGTLSVVPPVGLLILFDRLPQYDVYAFLERTVMSAALLAVATNAVVGIIEEIGKNIIVRVIDKRHPEHVQTLNNALLLSVCAGLGFAFVENIFYFYNTWISPQYGTADLFTTFVFRSSFTVAAHMIFSGIFGYYFGLGKFAGDISDLERWQGRNLWLPRLIGKLSGRMSFEVIREYYNWKGLLIAMGMHALYNASFDLEFKLPSILIVLVGALMITYLLNRKSGHLLFSVGKRRASTMAANDEEVVLELLGMWIKEGKFDEVITTCDRLLKRDPDNNVVKLFREKARDNKDITSIYAALKNVVRKNKAGETIAVKASGGRALAPKDEAVVIEALEVWNKQGNYKQVVEVAQRLLARNPNSEHAQMLLQKAMKKEKIEALFNAMTRVFGVEDQSFDQQSGLRQLAQ
;
A
#
# COMPACT_ATOMS: atom_id res chain seq x y z
N MET A 1 -40.36 -2.54 23.71
CA MET A 1 -39.99 -2.32 22.30
C MET A 1 -39.72 -0.84 22.03
N GLU A 2 -40.45 0.09 22.67
CA GLU A 2 -40.19 1.54 22.61
C GLU A 2 -38.83 1.94 23.22
N ASP A 3 -38.37 1.27 24.30
CA ASP A 3 -37.11 1.60 24.99
C ASP A 3 -35.84 1.46 24.13
N ASN A 4 -35.88 0.66 23.06
CA ASN A 4 -34.74 0.43 22.18
C ASN A 4 -34.74 1.32 20.93
N LEU A 5 -35.82 2.08 20.69
CA LEU A 5 -35.93 2.93 19.52
C LEU A 5 -34.98 4.14 19.60
N ILE A 6 -34.85 4.73 20.78
CA ILE A 6 -33.97 5.89 20.99
C ILE A 6 -32.49 5.51 20.79
N PRO A 7 -31.94 4.47 21.45
CA PRO A 7 -30.56 4.05 21.21
C PRO A 7 -30.26 3.71 19.75
N PHE A 8 -31.19 3.03 19.08
CA PHE A 8 -31.03 2.63 17.68
C PHE A 8 -31.00 3.85 16.74
N THR A 9 -31.97 4.75 16.87
CA THR A 9 -32.03 5.98 16.05
C THR A 9 -30.84 6.91 16.33
N ALA A 10 -30.40 7.02 17.58
CA ALA A 10 -29.20 7.77 17.94
C ALA A 10 -27.94 7.16 17.30
N SER A 11 -27.83 5.84 17.27
CA SER A 11 -26.71 5.13 16.65
C SER A 11 -26.64 5.33 15.14
N ILE A 12 -27.78 5.40 14.45
CA ILE A 12 -27.86 5.82 13.04
C ILE A 12 -27.32 7.24 12.88
N GLY A 13 -27.77 8.17 13.73
CA GLY A 13 -27.29 9.55 13.72
C GLY A 13 -25.77 9.65 13.91
N LEU A 14 -25.22 8.93 14.89
CA LEU A 14 -23.77 8.88 15.14
C LEU A 14 -23.00 8.28 13.96
N ALA A 15 -23.46 7.16 13.39
CA ALA A 15 -22.80 6.52 12.25
C ALA A 15 -22.85 7.37 10.98
N ALA A 16 -23.88 8.20 10.81
CA ALA A 16 -24.02 9.08 9.66
C ALA A 16 -22.98 10.22 9.63
N VAL A 17 -22.49 10.67 10.79
CA VAL A 17 -21.55 11.82 10.87
C VAL A 17 -20.27 11.62 10.03
N PRO A 18 -19.43 10.59 10.27
CA PRO A 18 -18.21 10.41 9.50
C PRO A 18 -18.49 10.11 8.02
N VAL A 19 -19.56 9.37 7.73
CA VAL A 19 -19.94 8.99 6.37
C VAL A 19 -20.36 10.23 5.56
N ALA A 20 -21.16 11.12 6.14
CA ALA A 20 -21.56 12.36 5.48
C ALA A 20 -20.37 13.26 5.15
N ILE A 21 -19.38 13.34 6.05
CA ILE A 21 -18.13 14.08 5.82
C ILE A 21 -17.39 13.50 4.61
N TRP A 22 -17.16 12.17 4.60
CA TRP A 22 -16.41 11.52 3.52
C TRP A 22 -17.14 11.54 2.18
N LEU A 23 -18.45 11.27 2.16
CA LEU A 23 -19.24 11.36 0.93
C LEU A 23 -19.23 12.78 0.36
N ARG A 24 -19.27 13.82 1.21
CA ARG A 24 -19.13 15.21 0.76
C ARG A 24 -17.76 15.49 0.14
N ILE A 25 -16.69 14.94 0.70
CA ILE A 25 -15.33 15.07 0.14
C ILE A 25 -15.24 14.37 -1.21
N ILE A 26 -15.78 13.16 -1.34
CA ILE A 26 -15.77 12.38 -2.58
C ILE A 26 -16.62 13.07 -3.65
N TRP A 27 -17.83 13.52 -3.29
CA TRP A 27 -18.75 14.21 -4.21
C TRP A 27 -18.12 15.44 -4.85
N LYS A 28 -17.35 16.23 -4.09
CA LYS A 28 -16.65 17.41 -4.62
C LYS A 28 -15.57 17.08 -5.66
N ARG A 29 -15.14 15.81 -5.74
CA ARG A 29 -14.05 15.36 -6.60
C ARG A 29 -14.52 14.54 -7.80
N THR A 30 -15.81 14.20 -7.89
CA THR A 30 -16.32 13.29 -8.91
C THR A 30 -17.41 13.91 -9.79
N GLU A 31 -17.30 13.67 -11.10
CA GLU A 31 -18.40 13.84 -12.04
C GLU A 31 -19.27 12.57 -11.99
N GLY A 32 -20.60 12.68 -12.10
CA GLY A 32 -21.51 11.51 -12.06
C GLY A 32 -21.75 10.94 -10.65
N SER A 33 -21.97 11.81 -9.67
CA SER A 33 -22.09 11.49 -8.25
C SER A 33 -23.18 10.48 -7.86
N GLY A 34 -24.20 10.30 -8.70
CA GLY A 34 -25.30 9.35 -8.47
C GLY A 34 -24.83 7.89 -8.39
N LEU A 35 -23.81 7.49 -9.14
CA LEU A 35 -23.30 6.12 -9.08
C LEU A 35 -22.60 5.83 -7.75
N TYR A 36 -21.78 6.76 -7.27
CA TYR A 36 -21.07 6.63 -6.00
C TYR A 36 -22.03 6.53 -4.81
N ILE A 37 -23.13 7.30 -4.82
CA ILE A 37 -24.21 7.15 -3.83
C ILE A 37 -24.87 5.78 -3.93
N LYS A 38 -25.20 5.31 -5.15
CA LYS A 38 -25.77 3.96 -5.33
C LYS A 38 -24.83 2.88 -4.80
N THR A 39 -23.52 3.00 -5.03
CA THR A 39 -22.54 2.05 -4.52
C THR A 39 -22.42 2.10 -3.01
N PHE A 40 -22.49 3.29 -2.40
CA PHE A 40 -22.60 3.43 -0.95
C PHE A 40 -23.84 2.71 -0.40
N LEU A 41 -25.03 2.97 -0.97
CA LEU A 41 -26.29 2.34 -0.55
C LEU A 41 -26.28 0.81 -0.75
N LEU A 42 -25.65 0.30 -1.80
CA LEU A 42 -25.50 -1.15 -1.97
C LEU A 42 -24.41 -1.73 -1.05
N GLY A 43 -23.40 -0.93 -0.69
CA GLY A 43 -22.39 -1.30 0.29
C GLY A 43 -22.98 -1.57 1.68
N THR A 44 -24.09 -0.92 2.05
CA THR A 44 -24.78 -1.24 3.30
C THR A 44 -25.32 -2.69 3.31
N LEU A 45 -25.58 -3.26 2.14
CA LEU A 45 -26.06 -4.64 2.01
C LEU A 45 -24.93 -5.68 2.10
N SER A 46 -23.65 -5.28 2.02
CA SER A 46 -22.54 -6.23 2.14
C SER A 46 -22.28 -6.71 3.57
N VAL A 47 -23.07 -6.24 4.55
CA VAL A 47 -23.15 -6.80 5.91
C VAL A 47 -24.02 -8.07 5.98
N VAL A 48 -24.83 -8.35 4.96
CA VAL A 48 -25.71 -9.52 4.95
C VAL A 48 -24.93 -10.83 5.02
N PRO A 49 -23.84 -11.04 4.24
CA PRO A 49 -23.03 -12.26 4.34
C PRO A 49 -22.47 -12.59 5.75
N PRO A 50 -21.78 -11.67 6.47
CA PRO A 50 -21.30 -11.98 7.81
C PRO A 50 -22.46 -12.22 8.80
N VAL A 51 -23.56 -11.47 8.72
CA VAL A 51 -24.76 -11.72 9.56
C VAL A 51 -25.36 -13.10 9.26
N GLY A 52 -25.46 -13.47 7.98
CA GLY A 52 -25.95 -14.77 7.55
C GLY A 52 -25.08 -15.92 8.05
N LEU A 53 -23.76 -15.73 8.12
CA LEU A 53 -22.83 -16.70 8.70
C LEU A 53 -23.10 -16.91 10.20
N LEU A 54 -23.31 -15.83 10.97
CA LEU A 54 -23.63 -15.92 12.39
C LEU A 54 -24.94 -16.67 12.63
N ILE A 55 -25.98 -16.38 11.82
CA ILE A 55 -27.25 -17.11 11.88
C ILE A 55 -27.04 -18.59 11.53
N LEU A 56 -26.19 -18.90 10.55
CA LEU A 56 -25.88 -20.27 10.18
C LEU A 56 -25.22 -21.04 11.33
N PHE A 57 -24.26 -20.42 12.03
CA PHE A 57 -23.58 -21.03 13.18
C PHE A 57 -24.52 -21.24 14.37
N ASP A 58 -25.42 -20.29 14.64
CA ASP A 58 -26.47 -20.45 15.66
C ASP A 58 -27.39 -21.65 15.35
N ARG A 59 -27.77 -21.83 14.08
CA ARG A 59 -28.67 -22.92 13.66
C ARG A 59 -27.98 -24.25 13.47
N LEU A 60 -26.70 -24.26 13.10
CA LEU A 60 -25.91 -25.47 12.85
C LEU A 60 -24.55 -25.38 13.58
N PRO A 61 -24.52 -25.53 14.93
CA PRO A 61 -23.31 -25.34 15.73
C PRO A 61 -22.16 -26.28 15.36
N GLN A 62 -22.45 -27.43 14.73
CA GLN A 62 -21.43 -28.35 14.24
C GLN A 62 -20.55 -27.77 13.12
N TYR A 63 -21.02 -26.72 12.44
CA TYR A 63 -20.27 -26.01 11.40
C TYR A 63 -19.71 -24.67 11.90
N ASP A 64 -19.82 -24.37 13.20
CA ASP A 64 -19.28 -23.15 13.79
C ASP A 64 -17.74 -23.17 13.74
N VAL A 65 -17.21 -22.39 12.80
CA VAL A 65 -15.77 -22.26 12.59
C VAL A 65 -15.11 -21.57 13.78
N TYR A 66 -15.79 -20.66 14.47
CA TYR A 66 -15.23 -20.00 15.66
C TYR A 66 -15.07 -21.01 16.80
N ALA A 67 -16.10 -21.80 17.09
CA ALA A 67 -16.01 -22.85 18.09
C ALA A 67 -14.92 -23.88 17.77
N PHE A 68 -14.73 -24.22 16.48
CA PHE A 68 -13.63 -25.08 16.06
C PHE A 68 -12.25 -24.45 16.31
N LEU A 69 -12.08 -23.17 15.94
CA LEU A 69 -10.82 -22.44 16.12
C LEU A 69 -10.47 -22.27 17.59
N GLU A 70 -11.43 -21.91 18.45
CA GLU A 70 -11.24 -21.77 19.90
C GLU A 70 -10.75 -23.07 20.56
N ARG A 71 -11.24 -24.23 20.10
CA ARG A 71 -10.81 -25.54 20.60
C ARG A 71 -9.42 -25.95 20.11
N THR A 72 -9.03 -25.51 18.91
CA THR A 72 -7.84 -26.01 18.21
C THR A 72 -6.64 -25.09 18.40
N VAL A 73 -6.85 -23.78 18.48
CA VAL A 73 -5.79 -22.77 18.49
C VAL A 73 -5.54 -22.28 19.91
N MET A 74 -4.43 -22.71 20.50
CA MET A 74 -4.08 -22.38 21.89
C MET A 74 -3.44 -21.00 22.07
N SER A 75 -2.88 -20.41 21.00
CA SER A 75 -2.30 -19.07 21.06
C SER A 75 -3.39 -18.02 20.88
N ALA A 76 -3.58 -17.15 21.88
CA ALA A 76 -4.54 -16.04 21.81
C ALA A 76 -4.31 -15.13 20.60
N ALA A 77 -3.05 -14.84 20.27
CA ALA A 77 -2.71 -14.03 19.10
C ALA A 77 -3.08 -14.72 17.78
N LEU A 78 -2.79 -16.02 17.65
CA LEU A 78 -3.14 -16.77 16.45
C LEU A 78 -4.65 -16.96 16.33
N LEU A 79 -5.34 -17.16 17.46
CA LEU A 79 -6.79 -17.26 17.52
C LEU A 79 -7.43 -15.97 17.04
N ALA A 80 -7.01 -14.81 17.57
CA ALA A 80 -7.49 -13.50 17.15
C ALA A 80 -7.29 -13.27 15.65
N VAL A 81 -6.12 -13.62 15.08
CA VAL A 81 -5.90 -13.49 13.64
C VAL A 81 -6.80 -14.45 12.84
N ALA A 82 -6.95 -15.70 13.28
CA ALA A 82 -7.72 -16.71 12.57
C ALA A 82 -9.23 -16.41 12.55
N THR A 83 -9.81 -16.02 13.69
CA THR A 83 -11.24 -15.67 13.79
C THR A 83 -11.55 -14.42 12.97
N ASN A 84 -10.70 -13.39 13.06
CA ASN A 84 -10.86 -12.16 12.28
C ASN A 84 -10.57 -12.36 10.80
N ALA A 85 -9.75 -13.35 10.42
CA ALA A 85 -9.59 -13.72 9.02
C ALA A 85 -10.89 -14.26 8.43
N VAL A 86 -11.63 -15.11 9.15
CA VAL A 86 -12.93 -15.64 8.67
C VAL A 86 -13.91 -14.50 8.39
N VAL A 87 -14.07 -13.58 9.34
CA VAL A 87 -14.96 -12.42 9.18
C VAL A 87 -14.47 -11.50 8.07
N GLY A 88 -13.21 -11.05 8.15
CA GLY A 88 -12.63 -10.09 7.20
C GLY A 88 -12.66 -10.61 5.76
N ILE A 89 -12.47 -11.91 5.54
CA ILE A 89 -12.62 -12.55 4.22
C ILE A 89 -14.03 -12.35 3.68
N ILE A 90 -15.05 -12.68 4.47
CA ILE A 90 -16.44 -12.63 4.05
C ILE A 90 -16.88 -11.19 3.79
N GLU A 91 -16.46 -10.26 4.65
CA GLU A 91 -16.75 -8.84 4.52
C GLU A 91 -16.11 -8.22 3.27
N GLU A 92 -14.83 -8.48 3.01
CA GLU A 92 -14.17 -7.98 1.81
C GLU A 92 -14.76 -8.59 0.54
N ILE A 93 -15.12 -9.89 0.54
CA ILE A 93 -15.82 -10.51 -0.60
C ILE A 93 -17.15 -9.80 -0.84
N GLY A 94 -17.95 -9.60 0.21
CA GLY A 94 -19.24 -8.92 0.13
C GLY A 94 -19.12 -7.54 -0.49
N LYS A 95 -18.20 -6.71 0.01
CA LYS A 95 -17.94 -5.35 -0.51
C LYS A 95 -17.52 -5.38 -1.98
N ASN A 96 -16.66 -6.34 -2.35
CA ASN A 96 -16.11 -6.43 -3.69
C ASN A 96 -17.13 -6.95 -4.72
N ILE A 97 -18.09 -7.78 -4.30
CA ILE A 97 -19.22 -8.17 -5.14
C ILE A 97 -20.02 -6.92 -5.56
N ILE A 98 -20.28 -5.98 -4.63
CA ILE A 98 -21.00 -4.74 -4.95
C ILE A 98 -20.29 -3.95 -6.05
N VAL A 99 -18.97 -3.77 -5.92
CA VAL A 99 -18.16 -3.05 -6.91
C VAL A 99 -18.25 -3.72 -8.28
N ARG A 100 -18.09 -5.04 -8.35
CA ARG A 100 -18.17 -5.82 -9.60
C ARG A 100 -19.56 -5.75 -10.24
N VAL A 101 -20.63 -5.82 -9.44
CA VAL A 101 -22.00 -5.71 -9.92
C VAL A 101 -22.26 -4.33 -10.51
N ILE A 102 -21.80 -3.27 -9.84
CA ILE A 102 -21.95 -1.90 -10.34
C ILE A 102 -21.14 -1.70 -11.61
N ASP A 103 -19.87 -2.09 -11.65
CA ASP A 103 -19.03 -1.96 -12.84
C ASP A 103 -19.61 -2.75 -14.03
N LYS A 104 -20.16 -3.94 -13.80
CA LYS A 104 -20.81 -4.74 -14.85
C LYS A 104 -22.06 -4.06 -15.42
N ARG A 105 -22.82 -3.34 -14.59
CA ARG A 105 -24.04 -2.61 -15.01
C ARG A 105 -23.73 -1.26 -15.64
N HIS A 106 -22.61 -0.65 -15.23
CA HIS A 106 -22.19 0.69 -15.63
C HIS A 106 -20.70 0.73 -16.03
N PRO A 107 -20.28 -0.08 -17.03
CA PRO A 107 -18.88 -0.20 -17.41
C PRO A 107 -18.28 1.12 -17.91
N GLU A 108 -19.12 2.03 -18.41
CA GLU A 108 -18.79 3.37 -18.87
C GLU A 108 -18.29 4.31 -17.78
N HIS A 109 -18.53 4.00 -16.49
CA HIS A 109 -18.14 4.90 -15.40
C HIS A 109 -16.75 4.60 -14.83
N VAL A 110 -16.28 3.35 -14.87
CA VAL A 110 -14.92 2.99 -14.44
C VAL A 110 -13.99 3.03 -15.65
N GLN A 111 -13.57 4.24 -16.02
CA GLN A 111 -12.63 4.51 -17.13
C GLN A 111 -11.22 4.83 -16.66
N THR A 112 -11.02 5.09 -15.37
CA THR A 112 -9.73 5.41 -14.76
C THR A 112 -9.51 4.52 -13.54
N LEU A 113 -8.25 4.37 -13.10
CA LEU A 113 -7.94 3.67 -11.84
C LEU A 113 -8.55 4.39 -10.64
N ASN A 114 -8.57 5.73 -10.68
CA ASN A 114 -9.17 6.54 -9.63
C ASN A 114 -10.69 6.32 -9.52
N ASN A 115 -11.40 6.15 -10.64
CA ASN A 115 -12.83 5.84 -10.60
C ASN A 115 -13.07 4.47 -9.94
N ALA A 116 -12.26 3.46 -10.28
CA ALA A 116 -12.33 2.13 -9.66
C ALA A 116 -12.07 2.20 -8.15
N LEU A 117 -11.04 2.94 -7.74
CA LEU A 117 -10.67 3.14 -6.34
C LEU A 117 -11.80 3.84 -5.57
N LEU A 118 -12.30 4.98 -6.06
CA LEU A 118 -13.37 5.75 -5.40
C LEU A 118 -14.68 4.97 -5.32
N LEU A 119 -14.98 4.17 -6.35
CA LEU A 119 -16.15 3.29 -6.34
C LEU A 119 -16.07 2.28 -5.19
N SER A 120 -14.92 1.62 -5.03
CA SER A 120 -14.72 0.67 -3.93
C SER A 120 -14.68 1.35 -2.55
N VAL A 121 -14.10 2.55 -2.44
CA VAL A 121 -14.16 3.35 -1.21
C VAL A 121 -15.61 3.62 -0.80
N CYS A 122 -16.49 3.92 -1.75
CA CYS A 122 -17.92 4.12 -1.46
C CYS A 122 -18.60 2.84 -0.96
N ALA A 123 -18.26 1.67 -1.52
CA ALA A 123 -18.77 0.38 -1.01
C ALA A 123 -18.30 0.12 0.43
N GLY A 124 -17.02 0.40 0.73
CA GLY A 124 -16.45 0.31 2.08
C GLY A 124 -17.11 1.27 3.08
N LEU A 125 -17.43 2.50 2.66
CA LEU A 125 -18.19 3.47 3.47
C LEU A 125 -19.59 2.95 3.81
N GLY A 126 -20.27 2.30 2.85
CA GLY A 126 -21.58 1.70 3.07
C GLY A 126 -21.55 0.58 4.11
N PHE A 127 -20.55 -0.29 4.04
CA PHE A 127 -20.35 -1.33 5.04
C PHE A 127 -20.04 -0.74 6.42
N ALA A 128 -19.09 0.19 6.50
CA ALA A 128 -18.68 0.84 7.74
C ALA A 128 -19.84 1.60 8.42
N PHE A 129 -20.77 2.15 7.63
CA PHE A 129 -21.97 2.79 8.14
C PHE A 129 -22.83 1.82 8.96
N VAL A 130 -23.16 0.66 8.40
CA VAL A 130 -24.01 -0.32 9.08
C VAL A 130 -23.30 -0.98 10.25
N GLU A 131 -22.03 -1.32 10.07
CA GLU A 131 -21.21 -1.87 11.15
C GLU A 131 -21.16 -0.91 12.35
N ASN A 132 -20.94 0.39 12.11
CA ASN A 132 -20.94 1.38 13.19
C ASN A 132 -22.29 1.54 13.88
N ILE A 133 -23.42 1.39 13.17
CA ILE A 133 -24.74 1.37 13.80
C ILE A 133 -24.80 0.24 14.84
N PHE A 134 -24.36 -0.97 14.48
CA PHE A 134 -24.37 -2.11 15.40
C PHE A 134 -23.44 -1.89 16.59
N TYR A 135 -22.22 -1.39 16.37
CA TYR A 135 -21.29 -1.13 17.47
C TYR A 135 -21.82 -0.05 18.43
N PHE A 136 -22.30 1.09 17.92
CA PHE A 136 -22.84 2.15 18.78
C PHE A 136 -24.08 1.70 19.53
N TYR A 137 -24.97 0.96 18.86
CA TYR A 137 -26.17 0.43 19.49
C TYR A 137 -25.82 -0.55 20.61
N ASN A 138 -24.96 -1.54 20.34
CA ASN A 138 -24.56 -2.56 21.30
C ASN A 138 -23.82 -1.95 22.50
N THR A 139 -22.96 -0.94 22.29
CA THR A 139 -22.33 -0.21 23.40
C THR A 139 -23.35 0.60 24.21
N TRP A 140 -24.36 1.19 23.56
CA TRP A 140 -25.38 1.99 24.24
C TRP A 140 -26.28 1.14 25.15
N ILE A 141 -26.78 0.00 24.65
CA ILE A 141 -27.76 -0.82 25.38
C ILE A 141 -27.12 -1.77 26.39
N SER A 142 -25.80 -1.99 26.31
CA SER A 142 -25.09 -2.90 27.19
C SER A 142 -24.94 -2.29 28.59
N PRO A 143 -25.42 -2.97 29.65
CA PRO A 143 -25.30 -2.47 31.01
C PRO A 143 -23.86 -2.47 31.54
N GLN A 144 -22.92 -3.07 30.82
CA GLN A 144 -21.49 -3.07 31.15
C GLN A 144 -20.78 -1.79 30.72
N TYR A 145 -21.36 -1.03 29.78
CA TYR A 145 -20.74 0.14 29.19
C TYR A 145 -21.46 1.42 29.59
N GLY A 146 -20.70 2.48 29.81
CA GLY A 146 -21.22 3.82 30.12
C GLY A 146 -21.22 4.76 28.92
N THR A 147 -21.67 5.99 29.16
CA THR A 147 -21.62 7.08 28.17
C THR A 147 -20.20 7.40 27.72
N ALA A 148 -19.20 7.22 28.59
CA ALA A 148 -17.79 7.37 28.25
C ALA A 148 -17.30 6.31 27.24
N ASP A 149 -17.74 5.05 27.38
CA ASP A 149 -17.40 3.97 26.45
C ASP A 149 -18.03 4.21 25.08
N LEU A 150 -19.28 4.68 25.05
CA LEU A 150 -19.93 5.09 23.82
C LEU A 150 -19.18 6.23 23.12
N PHE A 151 -18.77 7.26 23.87
CA PHE A 151 -18.00 8.38 23.31
C PHE A 151 -16.64 7.93 22.76
N THR A 152 -15.89 7.12 23.51
CA THR A 152 -14.60 6.60 23.05
C THR A 152 -14.75 5.70 21.83
N THR A 153 -15.78 4.86 21.81
CA THR A 153 -16.15 4.01 20.66
C THR A 153 -16.50 4.86 19.44
N PHE A 154 -17.31 5.92 19.63
CA PHE A 154 -17.65 6.87 18.57
C PHE A 154 -16.42 7.55 17.98
N VAL A 155 -15.57 8.16 18.81
CA VAL A 155 -14.36 8.87 18.36
C VAL A 155 -13.42 7.93 17.61
N PHE A 156 -13.18 6.76 18.20
CA PHE A 156 -12.24 5.80 17.65
C PHE A 156 -12.75 5.24 16.32
N ARG A 157 -13.98 4.74 16.27
CA ARG A 157 -14.54 4.11 15.06
C ARG A 157 -14.74 5.13 13.94
N SER A 158 -15.19 6.33 14.25
CA SER A 158 -15.37 7.41 13.26
C SER A 158 -14.05 7.85 12.63
N SER A 159 -12.95 7.82 13.38
CA SER A 159 -11.64 8.27 12.91
C SER A 159 -10.84 7.17 12.24
N PHE A 160 -10.78 5.98 12.85
CA PHE A 160 -9.89 4.90 12.44
C PHE A 160 -10.61 3.77 11.73
N THR A 161 -11.76 3.32 12.22
CA THR A 161 -12.46 2.16 11.62
C THR A 161 -13.10 2.52 10.28
N VAL A 162 -13.75 3.68 10.18
CA VAL A 162 -14.25 4.17 8.89
C VAL A 162 -13.11 4.34 7.89
N ALA A 163 -11.98 4.91 8.32
CA ALA A 163 -10.80 5.06 7.48
C ALA A 163 -10.21 3.70 7.05
N ALA A 164 -10.15 2.72 7.97
CA ALA A 164 -9.70 1.37 7.69
C ALA A 164 -10.53 0.71 6.57
N HIS A 165 -11.86 0.74 6.67
CA HIS A 165 -12.75 0.21 5.64
C HIS A 165 -12.55 0.90 4.27
N MET A 166 -12.41 2.23 4.26
CA MET A 166 -12.10 2.96 3.03
C MET A 166 -10.76 2.52 2.44
N ILE A 167 -9.75 2.31 3.27
CA ILE A 167 -8.42 1.88 2.84
C ILE A 167 -8.47 0.48 2.26
N PHE A 168 -9.05 -0.49 2.95
CA PHE A 168 -9.09 -1.89 2.49
C PHE A 168 -9.85 -2.01 1.18
N SER A 169 -11.04 -1.38 1.10
CA SER A 169 -11.81 -1.36 -0.15
C SER A 169 -11.13 -0.54 -1.24
N GLY A 170 -10.44 0.56 -0.90
CA GLY A 170 -9.65 1.34 -1.86
C GLY A 170 -8.47 0.56 -2.46
N ILE A 171 -7.78 -0.26 -1.66
CA ILE A 171 -6.72 -1.17 -2.12
C ILE A 171 -7.28 -2.14 -3.14
N PHE A 172 -8.39 -2.79 -2.79
CA PHE A 172 -9.09 -3.65 -3.74
C PHE A 172 -9.47 -2.89 -5.01
N GLY A 173 -10.07 -1.69 -4.88
CA GLY A 173 -10.49 -0.87 -6.02
C GLY A 173 -9.36 -0.49 -6.96
N TYR A 174 -8.18 -0.18 -6.43
CA TYR A 174 -6.99 0.07 -7.24
C TYR A 174 -6.60 -1.16 -8.07
N TYR A 175 -6.48 -2.32 -7.44
CA TYR A 175 -6.12 -3.57 -8.12
C TYR A 175 -7.23 -4.07 -9.05
N PHE A 176 -8.50 -3.83 -8.71
CA PHE A 176 -9.64 -4.07 -9.59
C PHE A 176 -9.55 -3.23 -10.86
N GLY A 177 -9.20 -1.94 -10.72
CA GLY A 177 -8.90 -1.07 -11.86
C GLY A 177 -7.73 -1.60 -12.71
N LEU A 178 -6.62 -2.02 -12.08
CA LEU A 178 -5.51 -2.64 -12.81
C LEU A 178 -5.94 -3.91 -13.57
N GLY A 179 -6.81 -4.71 -12.96
CA GLY A 179 -7.41 -5.88 -13.60
C GLY A 179 -8.30 -5.50 -14.79
N LYS A 180 -9.13 -4.47 -14.65
CA LYS A 180 -10.01 -3.99 -15.72
C LYS A 180 -9.21 -3.51 -16.94
N PHE A 181 -8.06 -2.88 -16.72
CA PHE A 181 -7.17 -2.37 -17.77
C PHE A 181 -5.97 -3.29 -18.03
N ALA A 182 -6.10 -4.58 -17.72
CA ALA A 182 -5.01 -5.56 -17.79
C ALA A 182 -4.33 -5.63 -19.17
N GLY A 183 -5.04 -5.37 -20.27
CA GLY A 183 -4.44 -5.33 -21.61
C GLY A 183 -3.32 -4.30 -21.72
N ASP A 184 -3.63 -3.02 -21.50
CA ASP A 184 -2.68 -1.91 -21.59
C ASP A 184 -1.56 -2.02 -20.54
N ILE A 185 -1.89 -2.49 -19.34
CA ILE A 185 -0.92 -2.68 -18.26
C ILE A 185 0.02 -3.85 -18.57
N SER A 186 -0.49 -4.95 -19.12
CA SER A 186 0.33 -6.13 -19.43
C SER A 186 1.36 -5.85 -20.52
N ASP A 187 1.02 -5.00 -21.50
CA ASP A 187 1.94 -4.56 -22.54
C ASP A 187 3.00 -3.62 -21.96
N LEU A 188 2.61 -2.65 -21.15
CA LEU A 188 3.56 -1.80 -20.42
C LEU A 188 4.56 -2.64 -19.60
N GLU A 189 4.08 -3.62 -18.84
CA GLU A 189 4.93 -4.48 -18.02
C GLU A 189 5.86 -5.36 -18.88
N ARG A 190 5.37 -5.85 -20.04
CA ARG A 190 6.20 -6.57 -21.02
C ARG A 190 7.37 -5.71 -21.48
N TRP A 191 7.11 -4.47 -21.91
CA TRP A 191 8.14 -3.55 -22.41
C TRP A 191 9.09 -3.07 -21.33
N GLN A 192 8.64 -3.03 -20.07
CA GLN A 192 9.50 -2.80 -18.91
C GLN A 192 10.26 -4.05 -18.46
N GLY A 193 10.22 -5.15 -19.23
CA GLY A 193 10.91 -6.40 -18.90
C GLY A 193 10.45 -7.03 -17.58
N ARG A 194 9.25 -6.69 -17.07
CA ARG A 194 8.64 -7.40 -15.95
C ARG A 194 8.09 -8.72 -16.46
N ASN A 195 8.61 -9.82 -15.90
CA ASN A 195 8.17 -11.14 -16.30
C ASN A 195 6.93 -11.57 -15.51
N LEU A 196 5.74 -11.35 -16.09
CA LEU A 196 4.48 -11.96 -15.62
C LEU A 196 4.43 -13.46 -15.96
N TRP A 197 5.48 -14.21 -15.61
CA TRP A 197 5.65 -15.59 -16.04
C TRP A 197 4.53 -16.49 -15.49
N LEU A 198 4.14 -16.28 -14.22
CA LEU A 198 3.16 -17.13 -13.54
C LEU A 198 1.75 -16.98 -14.15
N PRO A 199 1.18 -15.77 -14.32
CA PRO A 199 -0.07 -15.60 -15.04
C PRO A 199 -0.02 -16.11 -16.49
N ARG A 200 1.10 -15.92 -17.20
CA ARG A 200 1.24 -16.39 -18.58
C ARG A 200 1.30 -17.91 -18.68
N LEU A 201 1.98 -18.57 -17.74
CA LEU A 201 2.02 -20.02 -17.65
C LEU A 201 0.62 -20.59 -17.37
N ILE A 202 -0.09 -20.00 -16.40
CA ILE A 202 -1.47 -20.39 -16.08
C ILE A 202 -2.39 -20.19 -17.30
N GLY A 203 -2.26 -19.10 -18.05
CA GLY A 203 -3.00 -18.89 -19.31
C GLY A 203 -2.73 -19.98 -20.34
N LYS A 204 -1.46 -20.34 -20.55
CA LYS A 204 -1.08 -21.44 -21.45
C LYS A 204 -1.65 -22.80 -20.99
N LEU A 205 -1.60 -23.09 -19.69
CA LEU A 205 -2.09 -24.37 -19.14
C LEU A 205 -3.63 -24.46 -19.11
N SER A 206 -4.31 -23.34 -18.88
CA SER A 206 -5.78 -23.29 -18.77
C SER A 206 -6.49 -23.02 -20.10
N GLY A 207 -5.75 -22.78 -21.19
CA GLY A 207 -6.32 -22.39 -22.48
C GLY A 207 -7.01 -21.01 -22.48
N ARG A 208 -6.85 -20.22 -21.41
CA ARG A 208 -7.47 -18.90 -21.27
C ARG A 208 -6.58 -17.81 -21.85
N MET A 209 -7.20 -16.74 -22.35
CA MET A 209 -6.49 -15.57 -22.85
C MET A 209 -5.60 -14.97 -21.75
N SER A 210 -4.37 -14.58 -22.11
CA SER A 210 -3.37 -14.05 -21.15
C SER A 210 -3.90 -12.85 -20.36
N PHE A 211 -4.66 -11.96 -20.99
CA PHE A 211 -5.23 -10.78 -20.34
C PHE A 211 -6.31 -11.14 -19.29
N GLU A 212 -7.08 -12.21 -19.50
CA GLU A 212 -8.09 -12.65 -18.51
C GLU A 212 -7.42 -13.17 -17.24
N VAL A 213 -6.35 -13.95 -17.41
CA VAL A 213 -5.60 -14.49 -16.27
C VAL A 213 -4.90 -13.36 -15.51
N ILE A 214 -4.36 -12.36 -16.20
CA ILE A 214 -3.78 -11.17 -15.57
C ILE A 214 -4.85 -10.36 -14.84
N ARG A 215 -6.04 -10.22 -15.42
CA ARG A 215 -7.19 -9.56 -14.76
C ARG A 215 -7.55 -10.27 -13.45
N GLU A 216 -7.71 -11.59 -13.48
CA GLU A 216 -8.00 -12.36 -12.27
C GLU A 216 -6.86 -12.27 -11.25
N TYR A 217 -5.61 -12.32 -11.70
CA TYR A 217 -4.44 -12.16 -10.82
C TYR A 217 -4.48 -10.85 -10.04
N TYR A 218 -4.72 -9.71 -10.69
CA TYR A 218 -4.81 -8.43 -9.99
C TYR A 218 -6.02 -8.38 -9.05
N ASN A 219 -7.18 -8.87 -9.48
CA ASN A 219 -8.37 -8.94 -8.65
C ASN A 219 -8.12 -9.74 -7.35
N TRP A 220 -7.50 -10.91 -7.45
CA TRP A 220 -7.15 -11.73 -6.30
C TRP A 220 -6.07 -11.10 -5.44
N LYS A 221 -5.05 -10.50 -6.05
CA LYS A 221 -3.99 -9.80 -5.33
C LYS A 221 -4.56 -8.66 -4.46
N GLY A 222 -5.41 -7.82 -5.03
CA GLY A 222 -6.05 -6.74 -4.29
C GLY A 222 -6.94 -7.24 -3.16
N LEU A 223 -7.73 -8.28 -3.45
CA LEU A 223 -8.63 -8.87 -2.48
C LEU A 223 -7.87 -9.50 -1.30
N LEU A 224 -6.82 -10.29 -1.56
CA LEU A 224 -6.02 -10.92 -0.49
C LEU A 224 -5.31 -9.90 0.39
N ILE A 225 -4.81 -8.80 -0.19
CA ILE A 225 -4.19 -7.71 0.60
C ILE A 225 -5.25 -7.04 1.48
N ALA A 226 -6.43 -6.73 0.93
CA ALA A 226 -7.52 -6.13 1.69
C ALA A 226 -7.97 -7.03 2.85
N MET A 227 -8.19 -8.32 2.58
CA MET A 227 -8.56 -9.33 3.58
C MET A 227 -7.52 -9.43 4.69
N GLY A 228 -6.24 -9.53 4.34
CA GLY A 228 -5.16 -9.65 5.30
C GLY A 228 -5.03 -8.40 6.17
N MET A 229 -5.10 -7.20 5.58
CA MET A 229 -5.04 -5.95 6.33
C MET A 229 -6.25 -5.78 7.25
N HIS A 230 -7.44 -6.17 6.80
CA HIS A 230 -8.65 -6.13 7.61
C HIS A 230 -8.56 -7.09 8.80
N ALA A 231 -8.20 -8.35 8.55
CA ALA A 231 -8.04 -9.35 9.61
C ALA A 231 -7.01 -8.89 10.66
N LEU A 232 -5.87 -8.34 10.22
CA LEU A 232 -4.84 -7.81 11.13
C LEU A 232 -5.32 -6.58 11.92
N TYR A 233 -6.11 -5.70 11.28
CA TYR A 233 -6.70 -4.55 11.95
C TYR A 233 -7.66 -4.98 13.07
N ASN A 234 -8.59 -5.90 12.79
CA ASN A 234 -9.54 -6.38 13.79
C ASN A 234 -8.85 -7.21 14.88
N ALA A 235 -7.92 -8.10 14.52
CA ALA A 235 -7.15 -8.88 15.49
C ALA A 235 -6.33 -7.98 16.44
N SER A 236 -5.85 -6.84 15.95
CA SER A 236 -5.15 -5.86 16.81
C SER A 236 -6.08 -5.22 17.84
N PHE A 237 -7.38 -5.09 17.57
CA PHE A 237 -8.36 -4.66 18.58
C PHE A 237 -8.65 -5.73 19.61
N ASP A 238 -8.84 -6.97 19.18
CA ASP A 238 -9.13 -8.09 20.08
C ASP A 238 -8.00 -8.34 21.07
N LEU A 239 -6.76 -8.04 20.67
CA LEU A 239 -5.58 -8.12 21.53
C LEU A 239 -5.31 -6.83 22.34
N GLU A 240 -6.25 -5.87 22.33
CA GLU A 240 -6.14 -4.56 22.97
C GLU A 240 -4.93 -3.70 22.51
N PHE A 241 -4.29 -4.08 21.41
CA PHE A 241 -3.15 -3.39 20.83
C PHE A 241 -3.60 -2.31 19.83
N LYS A 242 -4.02 -1.17 20.36
CA LYS A 242 -4.50 -0.03 19.54
C LYS A 242 -3.42 0.58 18.62
N LEU A 243 -2.14 0.52 19.02
CA LEU A 243 -1.04 1.14 18.27
C LEU A 243 -0.84 0.51 16.87
N PRO A 244 -0.73 -0.83 16.71
CA PRO A 244 -0.76 -1.49 15.40
C PRO A 244 -1.94 -1.06 14.51
N SER A 245 -3.16 -1.01 15.04
CA SER A 245 -4.34 -0.61 14.27
C SER A 245 -4.22 0.82 13.72
N ILE A 246 -3.73 1.75 14.55
CA ILE A 246 -3.48 3.14 14.14
C ILE A 246 -2.41 3.18 13.04
N LEU A 247 -1.31 2.43 13.18
CA LEU A 247 -0.24 2.37 12.18
C LEU A 247 -0.73 1.81 10.83
N ILE A 248 -1.55 0.76 10.86
CA ILE A 248 -2.18 0.18 9.66
C ILE A 248 -3.01 1.25 8.93
N VAL A 249 -3.81 2.02 9.67
CA VAL A 249 -4.63 3.09 9.10
C VAL A 249 -3.78 4.24 8.57
N LEU A 250 -2.74 4.68 9.30
CA LEU A 250 -1.87 5.76 8.85
C LEU A 250 -1.11 5.39 7.57
N VAL A 251 -0.49 4.21 7.54
CA VAL A 251 0.22 3.71 6.35
C VAL A 251 -0.75 3.52 5.18
N GLY A 252 -1.93 2.95 5.45
CA GLY A 252 -2.97 2.77 4.47
C GLY A 252 -3.50 4.08 3.90
N ALA A 253 -3.71 5.09 4.73
CA ALA A 253 -4.16 6.42 4.32
C ALA A 253 -3.12 7.14 3.46
N LEU A 254 -1.83 7.04 3.84
CA LEU A 254 -0.73 7.54 3.03
C LEU A 254 -0.69 6.85 1.66
N MET A 255 -0.87 5.53 1.64
CA MET A 255 -0.90 4.75 0.41
C MET A 255 -2.09 5.12 -0.48
N ILE A 256 -3.31 5.20 0.04
CA ILE A 256 -4.49 5.60 -0.75
C ILE A 256 -4.34 7.03 -1.28
N THR A 257 -3.87 7.96 -0.44
CA THR A 257 -3.62 9.35 -0.86
C THR A 257 -2.58 9.40 -1.98
N TYR A 258 -1.53 8.60 -1.85
CA TYR A 258 -0.52 8.45 -2.90
C TYR A 258 -1.10 7.88 -4.19
N LEU A 259 -1.91 6.81 -4.11
CA LEU A 259 -2.53 6.19 -5.29
C LEU A 259 -3.51 7.13 -5.99
N LEU A 260 -4.33 7.86 -5.23
CA LEU A 260 -5.29 8.82 -5.76
C LEU A 260 -4.63 10.01 -6.47
N ASN A 261 -3.44 10.42 -6.04
CA ASN A 261 -2.71 11.56 -6.59
C ASN A 261 -1.78 11.18 -7.76
N ARG A 262 -1.68 9.90 -8.12
CA ARG A 262 -0.86 9.46 -9.26
C ARG A 262 -1.46 9.92 -10.58
N LYS A 263 -0.63 10.50 -11.46
CA LYS A 263 -1.05 10.94 -12.80
C LYS A 263 -1.51 9.76 -13.65
N SER A 264 -0.81 8.62 -13.52
CA SER A 264 -1.23 7.36 -14.14
C SER A 264 -2.62 6.87 -13.70
N GLY A 265 -3.07 7.28 -12.51
CA GLY A 265 -4.38 6.94 -11.96
C GLY A 265 -5.55 7.67 -12.63
N HIS A 266 -5.29 8.84 -13.23
CA HIS A 266 -6.26 9.69 -13.93
C HIS A 266 -6.35 9.39 -15.43
N LEU A 267 -5.50 8.50 -15.94
CA LEU A 267 -5.46 8.18 -17.36
C LEU A 267 -6.76 7.49 -17.77
N LEU A 268 -7.41 8.03 -18.80
CA LEU A 268 -8.62 7.46 -19.39
C LEU A 268 -8.23 6.25 -20.23
N PHE A 269 -8.67 5.07 -19.78
CA PHE A 269 -8.54 3.83 -20.51
C PHE A 269 -9.86 3.58 -21.25
N SER A 270 -9.82 3.58 -22.59
CA SER A 270 -10.99 3.17 -23.36
C SER A 270 -11.20 1.67 -23.21
N VAL A 271 -12.35 1.25 -22.69
CA VAL A 271 -12.78 -0.17 -22.66
C VAL A 271 -13.16 -0.66 -24.09
N GLY A 272 -13.21 0.25 -25.08
CA GLY A 272 -13.51 -0.06 -26.48
C GLY A 272 -12.35 -0.69 -27.26
N LYS A 273 -12.64 -1.16 -28.49
CA LYS A 273 -11.65 -1.76 -29.41
C LYS A 273 -10.40 -0.89 -29.49
N ARG A 274 -9.25 -1.45 -29.14
CA ARG A 274 -7.94 -0.81 -29.39
C ARG A 274 -7.87 -0.40 -30.85
N ARG A 275 -7.70 0.90 -31.08
CA ARG A 275 -7.31 1.38 -32.40
C ARG A 275 -5.89 0.87 -32.66
N ALA A 276 -5.67 0.30 -33.84
CA ALA A 276 -4.33 -0.06 -34.27
C ALA A 276 -3.47 1.21 -34.34
N SER A 277 -2.23 1.10 -33.85
CA SER A 277 -1.26 2.17 -33.92
C SER A 277 -1.05 2.65 -35.35
N THR A 278 -0.79 3.95 -35.51
CA THR A 278 -0.44 4.53 -36.82
C THR A 278 1.03 4.31 -37.21
N MET A 279 1.80 3.64 -36.35
CA MET A 279 3.18 3.24 -36.62
C MET A 279 3.24 1.84 -37.25
N ALA A 280 4.31 1.57 -38.00
CA ALA A 280 4.60 0.21 -38.40
C ALA A 280 4.89 -0.63 -37.15
N ALA A 281 4.40 -1.87 -37.11
CA ALA A 281 4.48 -2.73 -35.92
C ALA A 281 5.92 -2.87 -35.39
N ASN A 282 6.90 -3.10 -36.27
CA ASN A 282 8.30 -3.25 -35.87
C ASN A 282 8.89 -1.97 -35.26
N ASP A 283 8.54 -0.80 -35.81
CA ASP A 283 9.03 0.49 -35.31
C ASP A 283 8.43 0.80 -33.93
N GLU A 284 7.15 0.45 -33.74
CA GLU A 284 6.48 0.61 -32.45
C GLU A 284 7.12 -0.26 -31.37
N GLU A 285 7.40 -1.53 -31.67
CA GLU A 285 8.06 -2.45 -30.73
C GLU A 285 9.42 -1.92 -30.28
N VAL A 286 10.27 -1.49 -31.21
CA VAL A 286 11.61 -0.93 -30.91
C VAL A 286 11.49 0.31 -30.03
N VAL A 287 10.57 1.21 -30.34
CA VAL A 287 10.36 2.43 -29.56
C VAL A 287 9.85 2.13 -28.15
N LEU A 288 8.89 1.21 -28.00
CA LEU A 288 8.37 0.83 -26.68
C LEU A 288 9.42 0.12 -25.82
N GLU A 289 10.27 -0.70 -26.42
CA GLU A 289 11.41 -1.33 -25.74
C GLU A 289 12.42 -0.28 -25.25
N LEU A 290 12.78 0.69 -26.10
CA LEU A 290 13.66 1.80 -25.73
C LEU A 290 13.09 2.62 -24.56
N LEU A 291 11.78 2.93 -24.60
CA LEU A 291 11.11 3.63 -23.49
C LEU A 291 11.13 2.80 -22.20
N GLY A 292 10.95 1.48 -22.30
CA GLY A 292 11.10 0.53 -21.20
C GLY A 292 12.48 0.59 -20.55
N MET A 293 13.53 0.58 -21.37
CA MET A 293 14.92 0.67 -20.94
C MET A 293 15.21 2.01 -20.26
N TRP A 294 14.80 3.14 -20.85
CA TRP A 294 15.03 4.47 -20.26
C TRP A 294 14.30 4.69 -18.94
N ILE A 295 13.10 4.12 -18.75
CA ILE A 295 12.44 4.15 -17.44
C ILE A 295 13.29 3.43 -16.39
N LYS A 296 13.90 2.29 -16.72
CA LYS A 296 14.77 1.56 -15.78
C LYS A 296 16.04 2.34 -15.46
N GLU A 297 16.60 3.03 -16.45
CA GLU A 297 17.79 3.87 -16.29
C GLU A 297 17.52 5.20 -15.57
N GLY A 298 16.27 5.50 -15.19
CA GLY A 298 15.90 6.76 -14.55
C GLY A 298 15.87 7.97 -15.49
N LYS A 299 15.94 7.75 -16.81
CA LYS A 299 15.90 8.77 -17.88
C LYS A 299 14.46 9.24 -18.14
N PHE A 300 13.83 9.78 -17.11
CA PHE A 300 12.39 10.11 -17.15
C PHE A 300 12.07 11.26 -18.11
N ASP A 301 12.96 12.24 -18.25
CA ASP A 301 12.74 13.40 -19.12
C ASP A 301 12.79 13.04 -20.61
N GLU A 302 13.69 12.13 -20.99
CA GLU A 302 13.81 11.57 -22.32
C GLU A 302 12.56 10.76 -22.68
N VAL A 303 12.06 9.95 -21.74
CA VAL A 303 10.81 9.19 -21.90
C VAL A 303 9.63 10.12 -22.10
N ILE A 304 9.48 11.15 -21.25
CA ILE A 304 8.37 12.12 -21.36
C ILE A 304 8.40 12.83 -22.70
N THR A 305 9.57 13.37 -23.08
CA THR A 305 9.74 14.11 -24.33
C THR A 305 9.43 13.24 -25.55
N THR A 306 9.89 11.99 -25.53
CA THR A 306 9.66 11.04 -26.62
C THR A 306 8.19 10.65 -26.70
N CYS A 307 7.55 10.34 -25.57
CA CYS A 307 6.12 10.04 -25.53
C CYS A 307 5.29 11.23 -26.02
N ASP A 308 5.63 12.47 -25.66
CA ASP A 308 4.92 13.65 -26.14
C ASP A 308 5.03 13.84 -27.65
N ARG A 309 6.15 13.42 -28.28
CA ARG A 309 6.27 13.39 -29.74
C ARG A 309 5.42 12.30 -30.37
N LEU A 310 5.45 11.09 -29.80
CA LEU A 310 4.65 9.95 -30.28
C LEU A 310 3.15 10.23 -30.18
N LEU A 311 2.69 10.84 -29.08
CA LEU A 311 1.28 11.17 -28.87
C LEU A 311 0.79 12.32 -29.76
N LYS A 312 1.68 13.13 -30.36
CA LYS A 312 1.26 14.08 -31.42
C LYS A 312 0.86 13.35 -32.70
N ARG A 313 1.49 12.21 -32.98
CA ARG A 313 1.21 11.38 -34.16
C ARG A 313 0.07 10.39 -33.89
N ASP A 314 0.06 9.79 -32.70
CA ASP A 314 -0.95 8.83 -32.27
C ASP A 314 -1.51 9.22 -30.89
N PRO A 315 -2.47 10.16 -30.82
CA PRO A 315 -3.03 10.66 -29.57
C PRO A 315 -3.78 9.61 -28.75
N ASP A 316 -4.13 8.46 -29.34
CA ASP A 316 -4.97 7.43 -28.72
C ASP A 316 -4.17 6.24 -28.18
N ASN A 317 -2.85 6.21 -28.33
CA ASN A 317 -2.02 5.11 -27.87
C ASN A 317 -1.90 5.08 -26.33
N ASN A 318 -2.71 4.23 -25.68
CA ASN A 318 -2.76 4.10 -24.21
C ASN A 318 -1.43 3.64 -23.59
N VAL A 319 -0.66 2.80 -24.29
CA VAL A 319 0.63 2.30 -23.79
C VAL A 319 1.64 3.45 -23.72
N VAL A 320 1.70 4.29 -24.75
CA VAL A 320 2.56 5.49 -24.76
C VAL A 320 2.10 6.52 -23.72
N LYS A 321 0.77 6.73 -23.55
CA LYS A 321 0.26 7.58 -22.46
C LYS A 321 0.68 7.05 -21.09
N LEU A 322 0.58 5.74 -20.88
CA LEU A 322 1.01 5.07 -19.64
C LEU A 322 2.51 5.26 -19.39
N PHE A 323 3.36 5.07 -20.40
CA PHE A 323 4.79 5.34 -20.31
C PHE A 323 5.07 6.77 -19.85
N ARG A 324 4.41 7.75 -20.48
CA ARG A 324 4.57 9.17 -20.13
C ARG A 324 4.17 9.46 -18.69
N GLU A 325 2.96 9.07 -18.28
CA GLU A 325 2.47 9.39 -16.94
C GLU A 325 3.25 8.64 -15.86
N LYS A 326 3.70 7.40 -16.14
CA LYS A 326 4.56 6.65 -15.22
C LYS A 326 5.94 7.28 -15.07
N ALA A 327 6.53 7.80 -16.15
CA ALA A 327 7.78 8.55 -16.08
C ALA A 327 7.63 9.84 -15.26
N ARG A 328 6.51 10.57 -15.40
CA ARG A 328 6.19 11.75 -14.58
C ARG A 328 6.03 11.39 -13.10
N ASP A 329 5.26 10.34 -12.80
CA ASP A 329 5.07 9.87 -11.42
C ASP A 329 6.42 9.49 -10.79
N ASN A 330 7.27 8.76 -11.50
CA ASN A 330 8.60 8.37 -11.01
C ASN A 330 9.54 9.58 -10.82
N LYS A 331 9.52 10.55 -11.74
CA LYS A 331 10.30 11.79 -11.62
C LYS A 331 9.91 12.57 -10.36
N ASP A 332 8.61 12.73 -10.11
CA ASP A 332 8.09 13.43 -8.94
C ASP A 332 8.55 12.73 -7.65
N ILE A 333 8.44 11.39 -7.59
CA ILE A 333 8.90 10.59 -6.44
C ILE A 333 10.40 10.77 -6.19
N THR A 334 11.23 10.68 -7.23
CA THR A 334 12.68 10.85 -7.11
C THR A 334 13.03 12.26 -6.61
N SER A 335 12.30 13.28 -7.05
CA SER A 335 12.50 14.66 -6.57
C SER A 335 12.12 14.83 -5.09
N ILE A 336 11.01 14.24 -4.66
CA ILE A 336 10.57 14.25 -3.25
C ILE A 336 11.58 13.52 -2.38
N TYR A 337 12.10 12.38 -2.84
CA TYR A 337 13.14 11.64 -2.15
C TYR A 337 14.42 12.47 -1.98
N ALA A 338 14.87 13.16 -3.04
CA ALA A 338 16.01 14.06 -2.97
C ALA A 338 15.77 15.23 -1.99
N ALA A 339 14.56 15.80 -1.97
CA ALA A 339 14.19 16.86 -1.04
C ALA A 339 14.17 16.38 0.43
N LEU A 340 13.54 15.23 0.70
CA LEU A 340 13.52 14.61 2.03
C LEU A 340 14.93 14.27 2.52
N LYS A 341 15.79 13.71 1.65
CA LYS A 341 17.20 13.45 1.96
C LYS A 341 17.93 14.73 2.37
N ASN A 342 17.64 15.86 1.72
CA ASN A 342 18.22 17.16 2.06
C ASN A 342 17.68 17.74 3.37
N VAL A 343 16.40 17.58 3.68
CA VAL A 343 15.79 18.01 4.95
C VAL A 343 16.32 17.20 6.13
N VAL A 344 16.38 15.87 5.99
CA VAL A 344 16.97 14.97 7.00
C VAL A 344 18.46 15.26 7.20
N ARG A 345 19.17 15.73 6.16
CA ARG A 345 20.55 16.19 6.28
C ARG A 345 20.68 17.50 7.07
N LYS A 346 19.72 18.43 6.94
CA LYS A 346 19.70 19.72 7.65
C LYS A 346 19.28 19.60 9.13
N ASN A 347 18.32 18.76 9.45
CA ASN A 347 17.79 18.60 10.82
C ASN A 347 18.71 17.80 11.77
N LYS A 348 19.77 17.17 11.26
CA LYS A 348 20.73 16.39 12.06
C LYS A 348 21.92 17.20 12.60
N ALA A 349 21.92 18.52 12.43
CA ALA A 349 22.98 19.41 12.93
C ALA A 349 22.82 19.83 14.40
N GLY A 350 21.74 19.41 15.08
CA GLY A 350 21.54 19.61 16.51
C GLY A 350 21.36 18.26 17.22
N GLU A 351 21.96 18.16 18.41
CA GLU A 351 21.89 17.07 19.42
C GLU A 351 23.03 16.03 19.41
N THR A 352 23.87 16.14 20.44
CA THR A 352 24.99 15.26 20.81
C THR A 352 24.64 14.54 22.11
N ILE A 353 24.86 13.22 22.21
CA ILE A 353 24.82 12.47 23.49
C ILE A 353 26.00 11.49 23.54
N ALA A 354 26.64 11.42 24.70
CA ALA A 354 27.88 10.69 25.02
C ALA A 354 27.71 9.18 25.23
N VAL A 355 28.76 8.40 24.97
CA VAL A 355 28.84 6.96 25.31
C VAL A 355 30.24 6.60 25.84
N LYS A 356 30.27 5.84 26.95
CA LYS A 356 31.44 5.31 27.67
C LYS A 356 32.13 4.15 26.94
N ALA A 357 33.43 3.98 27.17
CA ALA A 357 34.30 3.05 26.46
C ALA A 357 34.92 1.94 27.34
N SER A 358 35.45 0.90 26.68
CA SER A 358 36.28 -0.16 27.28
C SER A 358 37.44 -0.60 26.36
N GLY A 359 38.68 -0.42 26.85
CA GLY A 359 39.69 -1.49 26.94
C GLY A 359 40.52 -1.90 25.71
N GLY A 360 41.36 -1.02 25.17
CA GLY A 360 42.48 -1.36 24.29
C GLY A 360 43.64 -0.35 24.42
N ARG A 361 44.88 -0.77 24.18
CA ARG A 361 46.07 0.13 24.28
C ARG A 361 45.94 1.28 23.29
N ALA A 362 46.10 2.51 23.79
CA ALA A 362 45.85 3.73 23.04
C ALA A 362 46.75 3.86 21.79
N LEU A 363 46.16 4.28 20.67
CA LEU A 363 46.88 4.60 19.43
C LEU A 363 47.68 5.91 19.61
N ALA A 364 48.86 5.99 19.00
CA ALA A 364 49.65 7.23 19.00
C ALA A 364 48.91 8.33 18.21
N PRO A 365 49.03 9.62 18.60
CA PRO A 365 48.24 10.72 18.00
C PRO A 365 48.39 10.87 16.48
N LYS A 366 49.58 10.55 15.93
CA LYS A 366 49.84 10.61 14.49
C LYS A 366 49.10 9.51 13.73
N ASP A 367 49.02 8.31 14.29
CA ASP A 367 48.34 7.17 13.66
C ASP A 367 46.82 7.32 13.76
N GLU A 368 46.32 7.91 14.86
CA GLU A 368 44.90 8.24 15.01
C GLU A 368 44.44 9.25 13.95
N ALA A 369 45.22 10.29 13.67
CA ALA A 369 44.88 11.30 12.67
C ALA A 369 44.71 10.70 11.26
N VAL A 370 45.57 9.76 10.88
CA VAL A 370 45.50 9.05 9.59
C VAL A 370 44.22 8.19 9.50
N VAL A 371 43.87 7.50 10.58
CA VAL A 371 42.64 6.68 10.63
C VAL A 371 41.40 7.58 10.57
N ILE A 372 41.41 8.73 11.24
CA ILE A 372 40.31 9.71 11.18
C ILE A 372 40.13 10.24 9.75
N GLU A 373 41.21 10.61 9.07
CA GLU A 373 41.15 11.11 7.69
C GLU A 373 40.57 10.05 6.73
N ALA A 374 40.98 8.78 6.88
CA ALA A 374 40.41 7.67 6.11
C ALA A 374 38.91 7.47 6.40
N LEU A 375 38.49 7.55 7.67
CA LEU A 375 37.08 7.46 8.06
C LEU A 375 36.25 8.62 7.47
N GLU A 376 36.80 9.82 7.37
CA GLU A 376 36.13 10.95 6.73
C GLU A 376 35.93 10.73 5.23
N VAL A 377 36.96 10.24 4.54
CA VAL A 377 36.89 9.92 3.10
C VAL A 377 35.83 8.85 2.86
N TRP A 378 35.82 7.77 3.62
CA TRP A 378 34.81 6.72 3.50
C TRP A 378 33.40 7.20 3.86
N ASN A 379 33.26 8.09 4.84
CA ASN A 379 31.97 8.70 5.19
C ASN A 379 31.46 9.66 4.09
N LYS A 380 32.35 10.32 3.35
CA LYS A 380 32.01 11.12 2.16
C LYS A 380 31.61 10.24 0.97
N GLN A 381 32.28 9.10 0.81
CA GLN A 381 32.02 8.12 -0.26
C GLN A 381 30.78 7.25 -0.03
N GLY A 382 30.22 7.24 1.18
CA GLY A 382 28.99 6.51 1.49
C GLY A 382 29.20 5.12 2.09
N ASN A 383 30.43 4.74 2.42
CA ASN A 383 30.77 3.41 2.94
C ASN A 383 30.49 3.28 4.45
N TYR A 384 29.23 3.49 4.87
CA TYR A 384 28.89 3.67 6.28
C TYR A 384 29.18 2.45 7.16
N LYS A 385 28.95 1.23 6.65
CA LYS A 385 29.25 -0.01 7.38
C LYS A 385 30.74 -0.12 7.76
N GLN A 386 31.64 0.21 6.82
CA GLN A 386 33.09 0.21 7.04
C GLN A 386 33.50 1.31 8.04
N VAL A 387 32.87 2.49 7.95
CA VAL A 387 33.09 3.58 8.90
C VAL A 387 32.64 3.20 10.31
N VAL A 388 31.50 2.53 10.48
CA VAL A 388 31.00 2.05 11.79
C VAL A 388 31.98 1.06 12.40
N GLU A 389 32.39 0.04 11.65
CA GLU A 389 33.26 -1.03 12.14
C GLU A 389 34.64 -0.49 12.57
N VAL A 390 35.25 0.36 11.73
CA VAL A 390 36.59 0.91 12.01
C VAL A 390 36.54 1.99 13.09
N ALA A 391 35.49 2.83 13.14
CA ALA A 391 35.34 3.83 14.21
C ALA A 391 35.05 3.19 15.58
N GLN A 392 34.29 2.09 15.64
CA GLN A 392 34.10 1.33 16.88
C GLN A 392 35.42 0.74 17.39
N ARG A 393 36.25 0.19 16.49
CA ARG A 393 37.59 -0.33 16.84
C ARG A 393 38.55 0.78 17.29
N LEU A 394 38.48 1.95 16.67
CA LEU A 394 39.27 3.13 17.09
C LEU A 394 38.85 3.60 18.48
N LEU A 395 37.55 3.71 18.75
CA LEU A 395 37.01 4.16 20.05
C LEU A 395 37.21 3.14 21.17
N ALA A 396 37.33 1.85 20.85
CA ALA A 396 37.75 0.84 21.82
C ALA A 396 39.19 1.06 22.32
N ARG A 397 40.05 1.69 21.52
CA ARG A 397 41.46 1.98 21.86
C ARG A 397 41.67 3.40 22.38
N ASN A 398 41.02 4.39 21.74
CA ASN A 398 41.03 5.80 22.13
C ASN A 398 39.60 6.28 22.41
N PRO A 399 39.07 6.00 23.61
CA PRO A 399 37.73 6.42 24.05
C PRO A 399 37.41 7.89 23.85
N ASN A 400 38.41 8.75 24.05
CA ASN A 400 38.25 10.19 24.11
C ASN A 400 38.38 10.87 22.73
N SER A 401 38.44 10.08 21.65
CA SER A 401 38.49 10.60 20.29
C SER A 401 37.13 11.18 19.90
N GLU A 402 36.92 12.47 20.17
CA GLU A 402 35.67 13.17 19.86
C GLU A 402 35.30 13.04 18.37
N HIS A 403 36.31 13.10 17.50
CA HIS A 403 36.13 13.03 16.06
C HIS A 403 35.67 11.64 15.60
N ALA A 404 36.23 10.57 16.17
CA ALA A 404 35.81 9.21 15.89
C ALA A 404 34.41 8.91 16.43
N GLN A 405 34.04 9.45 17.61
CA GLN A 405 32.68 9.35 18.16
C GLN A 405 31.66 10.01 17.22
N MET A 406 31.98 11.21 16.75
CA MET A 406 31.14 11.95 15.80
C MET A 406 30.96 11.17 14.48
N LEU A 407 32.04 10.61 13.92
CA LEU A 407 31.98 9.83 12.68
C LEU A 407 31.20 8.52 12.85
N LEU A 408 31.36 7.83 13.98
CA LEU A 408 30.61 6.61 14.29
C LEU A 408 29.11 6.88 14.38
N GLN A 409 28.69 7.89 15.15
CA GLN A 409 27.27 8.25 15.28
C GLN A 409 26.66 8.62 13.92
N LYS A 410 27.41 9.38 13.11
CA LYS A 410 27.00 9.77 11.76
C LYS A 410 26.84 8.56 10.84
N ALA A 411 27.75 7.59 10.91
CA ALA A 411 27.72 6.40 10.07
C ALA A 411 26.61 5.42 10.49
N MET A 412 26.44 5.11 11.77
CA MET A 412 25.37 4.21 12.27
C MET A 412 23.97 4.72 11.93
N LYS A 413 23.75 6.04 12.02
CA LYS A 413 22.45 6.65 11.69
C LYS A 413 22.16 6.59 10.20
N LYS A 414 23.20 6.62 9.35
CA LYS A 414 23.04 6.50 7.89
C LYS A 414 22.86 5.05 7.47
N GLU A 415 23.61 4.12 8.06
CA GLU A 415 23.46 2.67 7.86
C GLU A 415 22.06 2.18 8.24
N LYS A 416 21.49 2.63 9.37
CA LYS A 416 20.10 2.28 9.76
C LYS A 416 19.06 2.82 8.79
N ILE A 417 19.25 4.03 8.26
CA ILE A 417 18.33 4.61 7.26
C ILE A 417 18.42 3.83 5.95
N GLU A 418 19.63 3.47 5.53
CA GLU A 418 19.86 2.68 4.33
C GLU A 418 19.28 1.26 4.48
N ALA A 419 19.42 0.63 5.65
CA ALA A 419 18.81 -0.66 5.96
C ALA A 419 17.27 -0.58 5.99
N LEU A 420 16.69 0.44 6.62
CA LEU A 420 15.24 0.66 6.67
C LEU A 420 14.68 0.96 5.27
N PHE A 421 15.42 1.75 4.49
CA PHE A 421 15.10 2.07 3.11
C PHE A 421 15.13 0.82 2.24
N ASN A 422 16.19 0.02 2.30
CA ASN A 422 16.32 -1.25 1.59
C ASN A 422 15.25 -2.27 1.99
N ALA A 423 14.83 -2.29 3.26
CA ALA A 423 13.70 -3.10 3.72
C ALA A 423 12.38 -2.61 3.13
N MET A 424 12.14 -1.29 3.09
CA MET A 424 10.95 -0.72 2.45
C MET A 424 10.93 -0.97 0.94
N THR A 425 12.02 -0.78 0.21
CA THR A 425 12.06 -1.07 -1.25
C THR A 425 11.81 -2.55 -1.55
N ARG A 426 12.32 -3.47 -0.71
CA ARG A 426 11.99 -4.92 -0.81
C ARG A 426 10.51 -5.21 -0.56
N VAL A 427 9.89 -4.58 0.43
CA VAL A 427 8.46 -4.75 0.76
C VAL A 427 7.54 -4.15 -0.32
N PHE A 428 7.94 -3.02 -0.90
CA PHE A 428 7.12 -2.30 -1.90
C PHE A 428 7.46 -2.66 -3.36
N GLY A 429 8.33 -3.64 -3.61
CA GLY A 429 8.60 -4.18 -4.94
C GLY A 429 9.20 -3.17 -5.93
N VAL A 430 9.91 -2.17 -5.43
CA VAL A 430 10.78 -1.30 -6.23
C VAL A 430 12.18 -1.89 -6.12
N GLU A 431 12.43 -2.92 -6.91
CA GLU A 431 13.80 -3.39 -7.16
C GLU A 431 14.54 -2.29 -7.93
N ASP A 432 15.42 -1.58 -7.23
CA ASP A 432 16.55 -0.92 -7.88
C ASP A 432 17.58 -2.03 -8.13
N GLN A 433 17.58 -2.60 -9.34
CA GLN A 433 18.67 -3.47 -9.79
C GLN A 433 19.88 -2.59 -10.15
N SER A 434 20.45 -1.95 -9.14
CA SER A 434 21.85 -1.56 -9.13
C SER A 434 22.57 -2.38 -8.06
N PHE A 435 22.57 -3.71 -8.24
CA PHE A 435 23.46 -4.59 -7.49
C PHE A 435 24.50 -5.15 -8.46
N ASP A 436 25.66 -4.49 -8.42
CA ASP A 436 26.99 -4.95 -8.78
C ASP A 436 27.09 -6.21 -9.65
N GLN A 437 27.22 -6.00 -10.96
CA GLN A 437 27.40 -7.06 -11.97
C GLN A 437 28.79 -7.72 -11.92
N GLN A 438 29.60 -7.51 -10.87
CA GLN A 438 30.93 -8.13 -10.73
C GLN A 438 31.02 -9.28 -9.71
N SER A 439 30.01 -9.57 -8.89
CA SER A 439 30.10 -10.67 -7.91
C SER A 439 29.48 -12.01 -8.37
N GLY A 440 28.77 -12.05 -9.50
CA GLY A 440 28.10 -13.26 -10.01
C GLY A 440 28.95 -14.19 -10.89
N LEU A 441 30.13 -13.76 -11.33
CA LEU A 441 30.98 -14.54 -12.26
C LEU A 441 32.18 -15.25 -11.59
N ARG A 442 32.33 -15.18 -10.27
CA ARG A 442 33.40 -15.89 -9.54
C ARG A 442 32.96 -17.17 -8.80
N GLN A 443 31.67 -17.51 -8.80
CA GLN A 443 31.15 -18.74 -8.19
C GLN A 443 30.75 -19.84 -9.19
N LEU A 444 31.14 -19.70 -10.46
CA LEU A 444 31.04 -20.76 -11.47
C LEU A 444 32.42 -21.17 -12.03
N ALA A 445 33.50 -20.82 -11.34
CA ALA A 445 34.88 -21.19 -11.69
C ALA A 445 35.72 -21.62 -10.46
N GLN A 446 35.05 -22.17 -9.45
CA GLN A 446 35.58 -23.00 -8.36
C GLN A 446 34.54 -24.08 -8.09
#